data_AF-A0A8E0VH92-F1
#
_entry.id   AF-A0A8E0VH92-F1
#
_cell.length_a   1.000
_cell.length_b   1.000
_cell.length_c   1.000
_cell.angle_alpha   90.00
_cell.angle_beta   90.00
_cell.angle_gamma   90.00
#
_symmetry.space_group_name_H-M   'P 1'
#
loop_
_entity.id
_entity.type
_entity.pdbx_description
1 polymer ?
#
loop_
_entity_poly.entity_id
_entity_poly.type
_entity_poly.pdbx_seq_one_letter_code
_entity_poly.pdbx_strand_id
1 'polypeptide(L)'
;MLEAMIANIAKAPLKSQQRVNILSQIALPKLYHDLTIGVAYRKTLRRMDVLVRERVHTCLHRPKDTFLAFYAKCISGGLNIPSLITSILNAQRGSMERPVRPSLGLVRLAIADSSFANAMR
;
A
#
# COMPACT_ATOMS: atom_id res chain seq x y z
N MET A 1 14.55 6.96 0.48
CA MET A 1 14.23 6.11 -0.69
C MET A 1 13.13 6.70 -1.56
N LEU A 2 11.91 6.93 -1.04
CA LEU A 2 10.80 7.50 -1.81
C LEU A 2 11.14 8.86 -2.46
N GLU A 3 11.77 9.76 -1.71
CA GLU A 3 12.17 11.08 -2.22
C GLU A 3 13.17 10.99 -3.38
N ALA A 4 14.10 10.04 -3.33
CA ALA A 4 15.07 9.81 -4.41
C ALA A 4 14.37 9.29 -5.68
N MET A 5 13.44 8.34 -5.54
CA MET A 5 12.63 7.86 -6.68
C MET A 5 11.80 9.00 -7.30
N ILE A 6 11.17 9.82 -6.46
CA ILE A 6 10.40 10.98 -6.89
C ILE A 6 11.28 12.01 -7.59
N ALA A 7 12.47 12.31 -7.05
CA ALA A 7 13.43 13.24 -7.64
C ALA A 7 13.97 12.74 -9.00
N ASN A 8 14.15 11.44 -9.15
CA ASN A 8 14.57 10.85 -10.43
C ASN A 8 13.47 10.97 -11.48
N ILE A 9 12.21 10.70 -11.11
CA ILE A 9 11.05 10.91 -11.99
C ILE A 9 10.88 12.41 -12.34
N ALA A 10 11.24 13.29 -11.41
CA ALA A 10 11.21 14.74 -11.61
C ALA A 10 12.20 15.23 -12.66
N LYS A 11 13.44 14.75 -12.57
CA LYS A 11 14.54 15.15 -13.46
C LYS A 11 14.38 14.59 -14.87
N ALA A 12 13.71 13.45 -15.03
CA ALA A 12 13.50 12.84 -16.33
C ALA A 12 12.61 13.72 -17.25
N PRO A 13 12.98 13.90 -18.54
CA PRO A 13 12.18 14.63 -19.52
C PRO A 13 10.99 13.77 -19.98
N LEU A 14 9.96 13.69 -19.14
CA LEU A 14 8.77 12.87 -19.34
C LEU A 14 7.52 13.73 -19.40
N LYS A 15 6.52 13.31 -20.19
CA LYS A 15 5.20 13.94 -20.18
C LYS A 15 4.56 13.80 -18.79
N SER A 16 3.82 14.81 -18.34
CA SER A 16 3.14 14.81 -17.04
C SER A 16 2.31 13.55 -16.78
N GLN A 17 1.57 13.08 -17.79
CA GLN A 17 0.80 11.84 -17.71
C GLN A 17 1.69 10.61 -17.51
N GLN A 18 2.81 10.52 -18.24
CA GLN A 18 3.77 9.42 -18.11
C GLN A 18 4.42 9.39 -16.72
N ARG A 19 4.73 10.57 -16.14
CA ARG A 19 5.27 10.67 -14.77
C ARG A 19 4.32 10.09 -13.73
N VAL A 20 3.03 10.40 -13.84
CA VAL A 20 2.01 9.87 -12.93
C VAL A 20 1.81 8.37 -13.15
N ASN A 21 1.84 7.90 -14.39
CA ASN A 21 1.68 6.49 -14.69
C ASN A 21 2.86 5.66 -14.13
N ILE A 22 4.09 6.14 -14.30
CA ILE A 22 5.29 5.50 -13.72
C ILE A 22 5.23 5.50 -12.19
N LEU A 23 4.77 6.61 -11.59
CA LEU A 23 4.60 6.69 -10.14
C LEU A 23 3.59 5.63 -9.65
N SER A 24 2.44 5.52 -10.32
CA SER A 24 1.36 4.61 -9.95
C SER A 24 1.70 3.13 -10.20
N GLN A 25 2.30 2.81 -11.35
CA GLN A 25 2.56 1.43 -11.77
C GLN A 25 3.88 0.86 -11.28
N ILE A 26 4.89 1.69 -11.02
CA ILE A 26 6.25 1.22 -10.70
C ILE A 26 6.67 1.65 -9.30
N ALA A 27 6.61 2.96 -9.00
CA ALA A 27 7.16 3.47 -7.74
C ALA A 27 6.31 3.04 -6.53
N LEU A 28 4.98 3.16 -6.62
CA LEU A 28 4.08 2.78 -5.54
C LEU A 28 4.12 1.27 -5.24
N PRO A 29 4.02 0.34 -6.21
CA PRO A 29 4.09 -1.09 -5.93
C PRO A 29 5.42 -1.53 -5.31
N LYS A 30 6.55 -0.95 -5.74
CA LYS A 30 7.86 -1.21 -5.11
C LYS A 30 7.86 -0.78 -3.65
N LEU A 31 7.38 0.43 -3.38
CA LEU A 31 7.24 0.97 -2.03
C LEU A 31 6.31 0.12 -1.15
N TYR A 32 5.21 -0.37 -1.73
CA TYR A 32 4.29 -1.27 -1.05
C TYR A 32 4.99 -2.55 -0.61
N HIS A 33 5.74 -3.18 -1.52
CA HIS A 33 6.45 -4.40 -1.21
C HIS A 33 7.42 -4.20 -0.03
N ASP A 34 8.26 -3.17 -0.09
CA ASP A 34 9.25 -2.90 0.95
C ASP A 34 8.60 -2.61 2.31
N LEU A 35 7.50 -1.84 2.31
CA LEU A 35 6.78 -1.48 3.53
C LEU A 35 5.93 -2.62 4.10
N THR A 36 5.51 -3.59 3.27
CA THR A 36 4.79 -4.77 3.75
C THR A 36 5.70 -5.77 4.45
N ILE A 37 6.97 -5.83 4.06
CA ILE A 37 7.98 -6.70 4.68
C ILE A 37 8.52 -6.06 5.98
N GLY A 38 8.61 -4.72 6.02
CA GLY A 38 9.13 -3.99 7.17
C GLY A 38 8.09 -3.57 8.22
N VAL A 39 8.60 -3.07 9.35
CA VAL A 39 7.78 -2.39 10.38
C VAL A 39 7.51 -0.95 9.93
N ALA A 40 6.24 -0.64 9.63
CA ALA A 40 5.84 0.67 9.14
C ALA A 40 5.06 1.45 10.21
N TYR A 41 5.61 2.59 10.65
CA TYR A 41 4.91 3.47 11.59
C TYR A 41 3.84 4.33 10.87
N ARG A 42 2.66 4.43 11.47
CA ARG A 42 1.52 5.20 10.92
C ARG A 42 1.86 6.65 10.60
N LYS A 43 2.67 7.32 11.43
CA LYS A 43 3.13 8.70 11.20
C LYS A 43 3.99 8.82 9.94
N THR A 44 4.87 7.85 9.71
CA THR A 44 5.75 7.80 8.54
C THR A 44 4.95 7.57 7.27
N LEU A 45 4.02 6.61 7.29
CA LEU A 45 3.11 6.35 6.16
C LEU A 45 2.28 7.59 5.78
N ARG A 46 1.80 8.34 6.78
CA ARG A 46 1.04 9.57 6.54
C ARG A 46 1.88 10.66 5.85
N ARG A 47 3.14 10.83 6.28
CA ARG A 47 4.06 11.78 5.64
C ARG A 47 4.34 11.39 4.19
N MET A 48 4.54 10.10 3.94
CA MET A 48 4.75 9.57 2.59
C MET A 48 3.53 9.79 1.69
N ASP A 49 2.32 9.57 2.18
CA ASP A 49 1.07 9.86 1.46
C ASP A 49 0.94 11.35 1.09
N VAL A 50 1.37 12.26 1.98
CA VAL A 50 1.37 13.71 1.67
C VAL A 50 2.38 14.03 0.57
N LEU A 51 3.61 13.52 0.67
CA LEU A 51 4.66 13.76 -0.34
C LEU A 51 4.27 13.24 -1.73
N VAL A 52 3.67 12.05 -1.80
CA VAL A 52 3.17 11.49 -3.07
C VAL A 52 2.08 12.39 -3.66
N ARG A 53 1.13 12.84 -2.84
CA ARG A 53 0.05 13.73 -3.30
C ARG A 53 0.59 15.05 -3.81
N GLU A 54 1.42 15.73 -3.03
CA GLU A 54 2.06 16.99 -3.45
C GLU A 54 2.80 16.82 -4.76
N ARG A 55 3.54 15.73 -4.92
CA ARG A 55 4.27 15.47 -6.15
C ARG A 55 3.36 15.30 -7.36
N VAL A 56 2.29 14.54 -7.22
CA VAL A 56 1.33 14.33 -8.32
C VAL A 56 0.62 15.64 -8.66
N HIS A 57 0.28 16.47 -7.67
CA HIS A 57 -0.25 17.81 -7.91
C HIS A 57 0.72 18.65 -8.74
N THR A 58 2.01 18.68 -8.37
CA THR A 58 3.04 19.40 -9.13
C THR A 58 3.22 18.84 -10.54
N CYS A 59 3.18 17.52 -10.72
CA CYS A 59 3.30 16.91 -12.04
C CYS A 59 2.11 17.22 -12.96
N LEU A 60 0.89 17.29 -12.42
CA LEU A 60 -0.34 17.53 -13.18
C LEU A 60 -0.78 18.99 -13.22
N HIS A 61 -0.08 19.90 -12.53
CA HIS A 61 -0.50 21.29 -12.30
C HIS A 61 -1.93 21.39 -11.75
N ARG A 62 -2.29 20.46 -10.85
CA ARG A 62 -3.66 20.32 -10.36
C ARG A 62 -3.85 21.11 -9.06
N PRO A 63 -4.98 21.84 -8.87
CA PRO A 63 -5.27 22.53 -7.61
C PRO A 63 -5.23 21.57 -6.43
N LYS A 64 -4.79 22.07 -5.27
CA LYS A 64 -4.62 21.25 -4.06
C LYS A 64 -5.94 20.60 -3.61
N ASP A 65 -7.09 21.21 -3.87
CA ASP A 65 -8.40 20.75 -3.36
C ASP A 65 -9.00 19.50 -4.02
N THR A 66 -8.36 18.91 -5.04
CA THR A 66 -8.94 17.75 -5.74
C THR A 66 -8.57 16.39 -5.13
N PHE A 67 -8.77 16.22 -3.82
CA PHE A 67 -8.30 15.04 -3.07
C PHE A 67 -9.07 13.73 -3.38
N LEU A 68 -10.37 13.80 -3.68
CA LEU A 68 -11.19 12.58 -3.89
C LEU A 68 -10.82 11.80 -5.15
N ALA A 69 -10.40 12.49 -6.21
CA ALA A 69 -10.10 11.83 -7.49
C ALA A 69 -8.78 11.06 -7.48
N PHE A 70 -7.98 11.15 -6.42
CA PHE A 70 -6.75 10.37 -6.29
C PHE A 70 -7.03 8.88 -6.03
N TYR A 71 -7.95 8.63 -5.09
CA TYR A 71 -8.31 7.28 -4.63
C TYR A 71 -9.35 6.60 -5.51
N ALA A 72 -10.04 7.37 -6.37
CA ALA A 72 -11.02 6.84 -7.29
C ALA A 72 -10.37 5.93 -8.35
N LYS A 73 -11.12 4.93 -8.83
CA LYS A 73 -10.65 4.01 -9.88
C LYS A 73 -10.41 4.76 -11.19
N CYS A 74 -9.51 4.24 -12.04
CA CYS A 74 -9.27 4.82 -13.37
C CYS A 74 -10.55 4.85 -14.22
N ILE A 75 -11.43 3.86 -14.08
CA ILE A 75 -12.71 3.76 -14.80
C ILE A 75 -13.64 4.94 -14.47
N SER A 76 -13.56 5.46 -13.25
CA SER A 76 -14.34 6.63 -12.79
C SER A 76 -13.58 7.96 -12.99
N GLY A 77 -12.54 8.00 -13.83
CA GLY A 77 -11.72 9.19 -14.05
C GLY A 77 -10.74 9.53 -12.91
N GLY A 78 -10.48 8.58 -12.02
CA GLY A 78 -9.52 8.74 -10.93
C GLY A 78 -8.09 8.31 -11.29
N LEU A 79 -7.14 8.57 -10.40
CA LEU A 79 -5.73 8.16 -10.57
C LEU A 79 -5.42 6.75 -10.05
N ASN A 80 -6.37 6.10 -9.37
CA ASN A 80 -6.20 4.78 -8.77
C ASN A 80 -4.96 4.67 -7.89
N ILE A 81 -4.66 5.72 -7.12
CA ILE A 81 -3.55 5.73 -6.15
C ILE A 81 -4.12 5.37 -4.78
N PRO A 82 -3.91 4.14 -4.26
CA PRO A 82 -4.37 3.77 -2.93
C PRO A 82 -3.59 4.52 -1.83
N SER A 83 -4.25 4.80 -0.71
CA SER A 83 -3.61 5.41 0.47
C SER A 83 -2.69 4.39 1.14
N LEU A 84 -1.40 4.73 1.30
CA LEU A 84 -0.39 3.83 1.86
C LEU A 84 -0.83 3.27 3.22
N ILE A 85 -1.37 4.12 4.09
CA ILE A 85 -1.87 3.72 5.41
C ILE A 85 -2.85 2.55 5.31
N THR A 86 -3.94 2.71 4.54
CA THR A 86 -5.02 1.73 4.51
C THR A 86 -4.57 0.43 3.85
N SER A 87 -3.87 0.51 2.73
CA SER A 87 -3.41 -0.68 2.01
C SER A 87 -2.32 -1.45 2.76
N ILE A 88 -1.37 -0.79 3.42
CA ILE A 88 -0.32 -1.47 4.18
C ILE A 88 -0.90 -2.10 5.45
N LEU A 89 -1.75 -1.38 6.17
CA LEU A 89 -2.42 -1.95 7.34
C LEU A 89 -3.29 -3.15 6.94
N ASN A 90 -4.02 -3.07 5.84
CA ASN A 90 -4.81 -4.20 5.34
C ASN A 90 -3.93 -5.38 4.91
N ALA A 91 -2.79 -5.11 4.25
CA ALA A 91 -1.84 -6.14 3.85
C ALA A 91 -1.20 -6.83 5.06
N GLN A 92 -0.78 -6.06 6.06
CA GLN A 92 -0.23 -6.58 7.33
C GLN A 92 -1.27 -7.38 8.11
N ARG A 93 -2.53 -6.91 8.17
CA ARG A 93 -3.64 -7.65 8.78
C ARG A 93 -3.91 -8.96 8.05
N GLY A 94 -3.99 -8.95 6.73
CA GLY A 94 -4.14 -10.17 5.94
C GLY A 94 -2.98 -11.15 6.13
N SER A 95 -1.75 -10.64 6.24
CA SER A 95 -0.57 -11.45 6.54
C SER A 95 -0.53 -11.98 7.97
N MET A 96 -1.18 -11.34 8.95
CA MET A 96 -1.35 -11.88 10.31
C MET A 96 -2.55 -12.85 10.40
N GLU A 97 -3.60 -12.64 9.62
CA GLU A 97 -4.75 -13.55 9.55
C GLU A 97 -4.43 -14.85 8.80
N ARG A 98 -3.49 -14.81 7.85
CA ARG A 98 -3.03 -16.00 7.11
C ARG A 98 -2.36 -17.08 7.96
N PRO A 99 -1.44 -16.79 8.90
CA PRO A 99 -0.90 -17.80 9.81
C PRO A 99 -1.94 -18.25 10.85
N VAL A 100 -2.90 -17.39 11.22
CA VAL A 100 -3.98 -17.73 12.16
C VAL A 100 -5.05 -18.62 11.52
N ARG A 101 -5.22 -18.57 10.19
CA ARG A 101 -5.98 -19.57 9.45
C ARG A 101 -5.08 -20.78 9.23
N PRO A 102 -5.27 -21.90 9.95
CA PRO A 102 -4.47 -23.08 9.70
C PRO A 102 -4.74 -23.50 8.26
N SER A 103 -3.70 -23.51 7.43
CA SER A 103 -3.77 -23.87 6.01
C SER A 103 -4.16 -25.33 5.81
N LEU A 104 -3.94 -26.16 6.84
CA LEU A 104 -4.40 -27.54 6.90
C LEU A 104 -5.69 -27.64 7.71
N GLY A 105 -6.76 -28.12 7.07
CA GLY A 105 -8.02 -28.46 7.74
C GLY A 105 -7.85 -29.43 8.91
N LEU A 106 -6.79 -30.26 8.89
CA LEU A 106 -6.40 -31.16 9.98
C LEU A 106 -6.02 -30.44 11.27
N VAL A 107 -5.30 -29.30 11.20
CA VAL A 107 -4.95 -28.52 12.39
C VAL A 107 -6.20 -27.88 12.99
N ARG A 108 -7.16 -27.50 12.14
CA ARG A 108 -8.45 -26.94 12.58
C ARG A 108 -9.36 -28.00 13.23
N LEU A 109 -9.34 -29.23 12.74
CA LEU A 109 -10.01 -30.39 13.35
C LEU A 109 -9.34 -30.78 14.67
N ALA A 110 -8.01 -30.85 14.72
CA ALA A 110 -7.26 -31.20 15.92
C ALA A 110 -7.42 -30.17 17.06
N ILE A 111 -7.57 -28.88 16.75
CA ILE A 111 -7.87 -27.83 17.73
C ILE A 111 -9.34 -27.89 18.20
N ALA A 112 -10.25 -28.39 17.35
CA ALA A 112 -11.66 -28.58 17.69
C ALA A 112 -11.93 -29.86 18.50
N ASP A 113 -11.02 -30.85 18.43
CA ASP A 113 -11.08 -32.05 19.25
C ASP A 113 -10.68 -31.75 20.70
N SER A 114 -11.63 -31.94 21.62
CA SER A 114 -11.45 -31.75 23.07
C SER A 114 -10.38 -32.66 23.70
N SER A 115 -10.00 -33.73 23.00
CA SER A 115 -8.93 -34.65 23.40
C SER A 115 -7.54 -34.00 23.34
N PHE A 116 -7.27 -33.19 22.31
CA PHE A 116 -5.97 -32.57 22.10
C PHE A 116 -5.72 -31.38 23.05
N ALA A 117 -6.78 -30.66 23.41
CA ALA A 117 -6.72 -29.54 24.37
C ALA A 117 -6.35 -29.98 25.79
N ASN A 118 -6.68 -31.22 26.19
CA ASN A 118 -6.33 -31.77 27.50
C ASN A 118 -4.89 -32.31 27.59
N ALA A 119 -4.24 -32.58 26.45
CA ALA A 119 -2.87 -33.11 26.41
C ALA A 119 -1.77 -32.02 26.46
N MET A 120 -2.15 -30.74 26.36
CA MET A 120 -1.27 -29.56 26.41
C MET A 120 -1.34 -28.79 27.74
N ARG A 121 -2.02 -29.34 28.75
CA ARG A 121 -1.96 -28.88 30.16
C ARG A 121 -0.97 -29.74 30.93
#